data_AF-A0A950EL93-F1
#
_entry.id   AF-A0A950EL93-F1
#
_cell.length_a   1.000
_cell.length_b   1.000
_cell.length_c   1.000
_cell.angle_alpha   90.00
_cell.angle_beta   90.00
_cell.angle_gamma   90.00
#
_symmetry.space_group_name_H-M   'P 1'
#
loop_
_entity.id
_entity.type
_entity.pdbx_description
1 polymer ?
#
loop_
_entity_poly.entity_id
_entity_poly.type
_entity_poly.pdbx_seq_one_letter_code
_entity_poly.pdbx_strand_id
1 'polypeptide(L)' 'LPIKFAATIEEALGRSPDRPAKFDGIEDLPKRVVVMAADVEQVKAFIAANCK' A
#
# COMPACT_ATOMS: atom_id res chain seq x y z
N LEU A 1 0.90 -4.70 -13.16
CA LEU A 1 0.02 -3.55 -13.46
C LEU A 1 0.88 -2.29 -13.38
N PRO A 2 1.05 -1.55 -14.49
CA PRO A 2 1.89 -0.34 -14.55
C PRO A 2 1.52 0.71 -13.48
N ILE A 3 0.24 0.79 -13.10
CA ILE A 3 -0.27 1.66 -12.02
C ILE A 3 0.49 1.57 -10.69
N LYS A 4 1.16 0.45 -10.39
CA LYS A 4 1.97 0.32 -9.17
C LYS A 4 3.19 1.26 -9.13
N PHE A 5 3.57 1.84 -10.28
CA PHE A 5 4.72 2.72 -10.45
C PHE A 5 4.34 3.97 -11.25
N ALA A 6 3.19 4.58 -10.95
CA ALA A 6 2.65 5.73 -11.70
C ALA A 6 3.65 6.90 -11.82
N ALA A 7 4.41 7.20 -10.76
CA ALA A 7 5.39 8.29 -10.76
C ALA A 7 6.45 8.14 -11.86
N THR A 8 7.06 6.95 -12.00
CA THR A 8 8.07 6.69 -13.05
C THR A 8 7.46 6.74 -14.45
N ILE A 9 6.19 6.36 -14.60
CA ILE A 9 5.48 6.40 -15.87
C ILE A 9 5.16 7.84 -16.28
N GLU A 10 4.73 8.67 -15.33
CA GLU A 10 4.50 10.10 -15.55
C GLU A 10 5.80 10.82 -15.93
N GLU A 11 6.90 10.53 -15.24
CA GLU A 11 8.23 11.05 -15.58
C GLU A 11 8.64 10.69 -17.01
N ALA A 12 8.49 9.43 -17.39
CA ALA A 12 8.95 8.95 -18.69
C ALA A 12 8.02 9.30 -19.86
N LEU A 13 6.71 9.33 -19.64
CA LEU A 13 5.68 9.40 -20.69
C LEU A 13 4.81 10.66 -20.62
N GLY A 14 4.95 11.50 -19.59
CA GLY A 14 4.13 12.70 -19.39
C GLY A 14 2.65 12.43 -19.13
N ARG A 15 2.27 11.19 -18.81
CA ARG A 15 0.90 10.79 -18.50
C ARG A 15 0.86 9.70 -17.44
N SER A 16 -0.19 9.68 -16.64
CA SER A 16 -0.46 8.59 -15.70
C SER A 16 -0.80 7.30 -16.45
N PRO A 17 -0.48 6.11 -15.90
CA PRO A 17 -0.93 4.84 -16.45
C PRO A 17 -2.44 4.65 -16.28
N ASP A 18 -3.04 3.83 -17.15
CA ASP A 18 -4.44 3.45 -17.02
C ASP A 18 -4.72 2.77 -15.67
N ARG A 19 -5.79 3.23 -15.02
CA ARG A 19 -6.31 2.70 -13.77
C ARG A 19 -7.49 1.77 -14.04
N PRO A 20 -7.41 0.48 -13.67
CA PRO A 20 -8.58 -0.38 -13.71
C PRO A 20 -9.67 0.13 -12.76
N ALA A 21 -10.92 0.21 -13.22
CA ALA A 21 -12.05 0.79 -12.47
C ALA A 21 -12.23 0.24 -11.05
N LYS A 22 -11.86 -1.03 -10.81
CA LYS A 22 -11.88 -1.66 -9.49
C LYS A 22 -10.91 -1.04 -8.46
N PHE A 23 -10.02 -0.15 -8.89
CA PHE A 23 -9.04 0.54 -8.06
C PHE A 23 -9.32 2.05 -7.95
N ASP A 24 -10.42 2.55 -8.51
CA ASP A 24 -10.79 3.97 -8.37
C ASP A 24 -11.06 4.30 -6.90
N GLY A 25 -10.46 5.39 -6.41
CA GLY A 25 -10.60 5.88 -5.03
C GLY A 25 -9.95 5.01 -3.95
N ILE A 26 -9.19 3.95 -4.29
CA ILE A 26 -8.59 3.06 -3.27
C ILE A 26 -7.59 3.81 -2.36
N GLU A 27 -6.89 4.81 -2.88
CA GLU A 27 -5.94 5.62 -2.10
C GLU A 27 -6.63 6.58 -1.12
N ASP A 28 -7.89 6.93 -1.36
CA ASP A 28 -8.68 7.84 -0.54
C ASP A 28 -9.35 7.12 0.65
N LEU A 29 -9.35 5.79 0.66
CA LEU A 29 -9.92 5.00 1.74
C LEU A 29 -9.07 5.07 3.02
N PRO A 30 -9.70 5.03 4.21
CA PRO A 30 -8.96 4.94 5.47
C PRO A 30 -8.02 3.73 5.50
N LYS A 31 -6.75 3.98 5.83
CA LYS A 31 -5.75 2.92 5.98
C LYS A 31 -5.80 2.36 7.41
N ARG A 32 -6.02 1.06 7.54
CA ARG A 32 -5.93 0.34 8.82
C ARG A 32 -4.54 -0.27 8.98
N VAL A 33 -3.65 0.45 9.66
CA VAL A 33 -2.26 0.03 9.90
C VAL A 33 -1.85 0.30 11.35
N VAL A 34 -0.88 -0.47 11.84
CA VAL A 34 -0.24 -0.26 13.15
C VAL A 34 1.25 0.00 12.91
N VAL A 35 1.74 1.16 13.36
CA VAL A 35 3.16 1.50 13.26
C VAL A 35 3.92 0.79 14.36
N MET A 36 5.03 0.15 14.01
CA MET A 36 5.87 -0.62 14.93
C MET A 36 7.34 -0.26 14.70
N ALA A 37 8.14 -0.34 15.77
CA ALA A 37 9.60 -0.29 15.63
C ALA A 37 10.10 -1.52 14.86
N ALA A 38 11.31 -1.44 14.31
CA ALA A 38 11.99 -2.57 13.69
C ALA A 38 12.49 -3.57 14.76
N ASP A 39 11.54 -4.21 15.46
CA ASP A 39 11.76 -5.12 16.57
C ASP A 39 11.01 -6.44 16.33
N VAL A 40 11.76 -7.54 16.32
CA VAL A 40 11.24 -8.86 15.98
C VAL A 40 10.24 -9.36 17.03
N GLU A 41 10.49 -9.11 18.31
CA GLU A 41 9.66 -9.64 19.39
C GLU A 41 8.33 -8.89 19.48
N GLN A 42 8.33 -7.57 19.23
CA GLN A 42 7.10 -6.80 19.14
C GLN A 42 6.19 -7.30 18.01
N VAL A 43 6.76 -7.58 16.82
CA VAL A 43 5.99 -8.09 15.67
C VAL A 43 5.37 -9.45 15.97
N LYS A 44 6.13 -10.38 16.57
CA LYS A 44 5.61 -11.70 16.97
C LYS A 44 4.45 -11.58 17.96
N ALA A 45 4.62 -10.74 18.98
CA ALA A 45 3.58 -10.53 20.00
C ALA A 45 2.28 -9.96 19.39
N PHE A 46 2.41 -9.00 18.47
CA PHE A 46 1.24 -8.43 17.77
C PHE A 46 0.50 -9.49 16.94
N ILE A 47 1.22 -10.33 16.19
CA ILE A 47 0.61 -11.41 15.40
C ILE A 47 -0.13 -12.38 16.34
N ALA A 48 0.52 -12.85 17.40
CA ALA A 48 -0.08 -13.81 18.35
C ALA A 48 -1.36 -13.25 19.01
N ALA A 49 -1.42 -11.94 19.27
CA ALA A 49 -2.59 -11.30 19.86
C ALA A 49 -3.77 -11.14 18.88
N ASN A 50 -3.53 -11.09 17.57
CA ASN A 50 -4.53 -10.72 16.55
C ASN A 50 -4.90 -11.85 15.57
N CYS A 51 -4.16 -12.95 15.55
CA CYS A 51 -4.43 -14.11 14.72
C CYS A 51 -4.84 -15.30 15.60
N LYS A 52 -6.15 -15.43 15.85
CA LYS A 52 -6.75 -16.62 16.47
C LYS A 52 -7.37 -17.51 15.40
#